data_AF-A0A6V7K2F9-F1
#
_entry.id   AF-A0A6V7K2F9-F1
#
_cell.length_a   1.000
_cell.length_b   1.000
_cell.length_c   1.000
_cell.angle_alpha   90.00
_cell.angle_beta   90.00
_cell.angle_gamma   90.00
#
_symmetry.space_group_name_H-M   'P 1'
#
loop_
_entity.id
_entity.type
_entity.pdbx_description
1 polymer ?
#
loop_
_entity_poly.entity_id
_entity_poly.type
_entity_poly.pdbx_seq_one_letter_code
_entity_poly.pdbx_strand_id
1 'polypeptide(L)'
;KYPVEQIRVWPFSARTNQTCRPTLIEPEADLQKTMAVCAENLNPWNVFVELVPPDSGLTALPPFDKDTDVLLFFKLYDPKNKKIHYAGHHYMPVTAKVQELIPILNERAGFPPDTELALYEEIKPNMVEKIENMTEPLEKVLEELMDGDIIVFQKEERDNEIYELPTCRDYFKDLFYRVEVTFCDKTIPNDPGFTMELSLRMTYDQLAKAVAQRVGTDPYLLQFFRCQ
;
A
#
# COMPACT_ATOMS: atom_id res chain seq x y z
N LYS A 1 -6.90 -11.16 28.57
CA LYS A 1 -6.05 -12.12 27.84
C LYS A 1 -6.88 -12.65 26.69
N TYR A 2 -6.35 -12.66 25.47
CA TYR A 2 -7.05 -13.23 24.31
C TYR A 2 -6.95 -14.77 24.36
N PRO A 3 -8.06 -15.51 24.17
CA PRO A 3 -8.04 -16.95 23.87
C PRO A 3 -7.26 -17.23 22.59
N VAL A 4 -6.67 -18.42 22.49
CA VAL A 4 -5.83 -18.81 21.33
C VAL A 4 -6.66 -18.81 20.04
N GLU A 5 -7.93 -19.20 20.13
CA GLU A 5 -8.90 -19.23 19.04
C GLU A 5 -9.23 -17.83 18.49
N GLN A 6 -8.88 -16.77 19.24
CA GLN A 6 -9.08 -15.38 18.84
C GLN A 6 -7.84 -14.73 18.22
N ILE A 7 -6.76 -15.50 18.01
CA ILE A 7 -5.47 -15.01 17.54
C ILE A 7 -5.01 -15.84 16.34
N ARG A 8 -4.52 -15.18 15.29
CA ARG A 8 -3.79 -15.82 14.19
C ARG A 8 -2.52 -15.02 13.90
N VAL A 9 -1.41 -15.72 13.66
CA VAL A 9 -0.09 -15.10 13.47
C VAL A 9 0.34 -15.26 12.03
N TRP A 10 0.72 -14.14 11.41
CA TRP A 10 1.15 -14.04 10.01
C TRP A 10 2.53 -13.38 9.93
N PRO A 11 3.62 -14.13 9.82
CA PRO A 11 4.96 -13.62 9.68
C PRO A 11 5.10 -12.71 8.48
N PHE A 12 5.92 -11.67 8.61
CA PHE A 12 6.32 -10.89 7.45
C PHE A 12 7.46 -11.60 6.71
N SER A 13 7.27 -11.82 5.43
CA SER A 13 8.26 -12.43 4.54
C SER A 13 8.62 -11.48 3.41
N ALA A 14 9.92 -11.39 3.09
CA ALA A 14 10.39 -10.64 1.94
C ALA A 14 10.15 -11.43 0.66
N ARG A 15 9.53 -10.81 -0.34
CA ARG A 15 9.28 -11.40 -1.66
C ARG A 15 10.40 -11.03 -2.64
N THR A 16 10.51 -11.77 -3.73
CA THR A 16 11.51 -11.54 -4.82
C THR A 16 11.40 -10.15 -5.44
N ASN A 17 10.22 -9.55 -5.39
CA ASN A 17 9.93 -8.21 -5.90
C ASN A 17 10.25 -7.06 -4.92
N GLN A 18 10.99 -7.35 -3.82
CA GLN A 18 11.41 -6.41 -2.77
C GLN A 18 10.27 -5.84 -1.92
N THR A 19 9.10 -6.48 -1.95
CA THR A 19 8.03 -6.19 -0.99
C THR A 19 8.17 -7.07 0.25
N CYS A 20 7.52 -6.65 1.34
CA CYS A 20 7.43 -7.42 2.57
C CYS A 20 5.96 -7.53 2.94
N ARG A 21 5.42 -8.75 2.98
CA ARG A 21 3.99 -9.01 3.16
C ARG A 21 3.77 -10.09 4.23
N PRO A 22 2.62 -10.06 4.94
CA PRO A 22 2.22 -11.17 5.81
C PRO A 22 2.07 -12.46 5.00
N THR A 23 2.55 -13.56 5.53
CA THR A 23 2.43 -14.91 4.95
C THR A 23 1.88 -15.87 5.99
N LEU A 24 1.32 -16.99 5.54
CA LEU A 24 0.81 -18.04 6.42
C LEU A 24 1.96 -18.73 7.20
N ILE A 25 1.71 -19.08 8.47
CA ILE A 25 2.48 -20.12 9.19
C ILE A 25 1.79 -21.44 8.93
N GLU A 26 2.50 -22.44 8.44
CA GLU A 26 1.93 -23.76 8.21
C GLU A 26 1.91 -24.55 9.53
N PRO A 27 0.74 -24.76 10.17
CA PRO A 27 0.72 -25.32 11.52
C PRO A 27 1.29 -26.74 11.56
N GLU A 28 0.99 -27.59 10.56
CA GLU A 28 1.49 -28.96 10.53
C GLU A 28 3.01 -29.05 10.35
N ALA A 29 3.60 -28.12 9.58
CA ALA A 29 5.03 -28.11 9.29
C ALA A 29 5.84 -27.33 10.34
N ASP A 30 5.28 -26.27 10.92
CA ASP A 30 6.02 -25.28 11.69
C ASP A 30 5.81 -25.37 13.20
N LEU A 31 4.71 -25.94 13.69
CA LEU A 31 4.45 -25.97 15.14
C LEU A 31 5.47 -26.79 15.94
N GLN A 32 6.16 -27.74 15.28
CA GLN A 32 7.21 -28.54 15.92
C GLN A 32 8.61 -27.95 15.75
N LYS A 33 8.76 -26.89 14.94
CA LYS A 33 10.03 -26.21 14.70
C LYS A 33 10.32 -25.22 15.83
N THR A 34 11.59 -24.91 16.02
CA THR A 34 11.97 -23.83 16.95
C THR A 34 11.64 -22.47 16.34
N MET A 35 11.40 -21.46 17.18
CA MET A 35 11.17 -20.08 16.72
C MET A 35 12.26 -19.56 15.78
N ALA A 36 13.53 -19.94 16.00
CA ALA A 36 14.63 -19.54 15.14
C ALA A 36 14.51 -20.13 13.72
N VAL A 37 13.99 -21.34 13.60
CA VAL A 37 13.75 -21.99 12.30
C VAL A 37 12.53 -21.39 11.62
N CYS A 38 11.41 -21.16 12.34
CA CYS A 38 10.24 -20.50 11.78
C CYS A 38 10.52 -19.06 11.32
N ALA A 39 11.41 -18.36 12.03
CA ALA A 39 11.87 -17.02 11.67
C ALA A 39 12.96 -17.01 10.61
N GLU A 40 13.40 -18.16 10.09
CA GLU A 40 14.54 -18.26 9.17
C GLU A 40 15.82 -17.56 9.68
N ASN A 41 16.04 -17.61 11.00
CA ASN A 41 17.10 -16.92 11.74
C ASN A 41 17.05 -15.38 11.68
N LEU A 42 15.93 -14.77 11.29
CA LEU A 42 15.72 -13.33 11.38
C LEU A 42 15.63 -12.87 12.84
N ASN A 43 16.35 -11.79 13.17
CA ASN A 43 16.28 -11.12 14.46
C ASN A 43 16.53 -9.61 14.30
N PRO A 44 15.52 -8.73 14.48
CA PRO A 44 14.17 -9.04 14.96
C PRO A 44 13.31 -9.78 13.91
N TRP A 45 12.39 -10.63 14.39
CA TRP A 45 11.36 -11.26 13.56
C TRP A 45 10.02 -10.51 13.71
N ASN A 46 9.51 -9.98 12.59
CA ASN A 46 8.28 -9.19 12.58
C ASN A 46 7.11 -10.08 12.17
N VAL A 47 6.02 -10.00 12.92
CA VAL A 47 4.80 -10.77 12.67
C VAL A 47 3.57 -9.86 12.74
N PHE A 48 2.61 -10.06 11.85
CA PHE A 48 1.27 -9.51 11.94
C PHE A 48 0.43 -10.42 12.83
N VAL A 49 -0.12 -9.87 13.92
CA VAL A 49 -0.99 -10.61 14.83
C VAL A 49 -2.42 -10.17 14.59
N GLU A 50 -3.19 -11.05 13.98
CA GLU A 50 -4.60 -10.86 13.77
C GLU A 50 -5.37 -11.24 15.04
N LEU A 51 -6.33 -10.39 15.42
CA LEU A 51 -7.18 -10.58 16.58
C LEU A 51 -8.65 -10.48 16.14
N VAL A 52 -9.52 -11.20 16.84
CA VAL A 52 -10.97 -10.97 16.71
C VAL A 52 -11.28 -9.50 16.98
N PRO A 53 -12.07 -8.82 16.13
CA PRO A 53 -12.43 -7.44 16.36
C PRO A 53 -13.13 -7.28 17.72
N PRO A 54 -12.70 -6.32 18.56
CA PRO A 54 -13.41 -5.97 19.76
C PRO A 54 -14.88 -5.68 19.42
N ASP A 55 -15.80 -6.14 20.26
CA ASP A 55 -17.24 -5.91 20.12
C ASP A 55 -17.95 -6.58 18.92
N SER A 56 -17.27 -7.47 18.18
CA SER A 56 -17.90 -8.27 17.12
C SER A 56 -18.84 -9.36 17.63
N GLY A 57 -18.76 -9.71 18.92
CA GLY A 57 -19.46 -10.85 19.51
C GLY A 57 -18.90 -12.22 19.10
N LEU A 58 -17.86 -12.25 18.26
CA LEU A 58 -17.20 -13.48 17.85
C LEU A 58 -16.34 -14.05 18.98
N THR A 59 -16.35 -15.37 19.12
CA THR A 59 -15.54 -16.09 20.12
C THR A 59 -14.24 -16.64 19.54
N ALA A 60 -14.11 -16.67 18.21
CA ALA A 60 -12.95 -17.15 17.47
C ALA A 60 -12.82 -16.40 16.13
N LEU A 61 -11.62 -16.39 15.55
CA LEU A 61 -11.42 -15.92 14.18
C LEU A 61 -12.14 -16.84 13.17
N PRO A 62 -12.57 -16.32 12.01
CA PRO A 62 -13.11 -17.16 10.95
C PRO A 62 -12.15 -18.30 10.58
N PRO A 63 -12.69 -19.47 10.20
CA PRO A 63 -11.85 -20.53 9.64
C PRO A 63 -11.11 -20.00 8.41
N PHE A 64 -9.92 -20.54 8.19
CA PHE A 64 -9.10 -20.23 7.02
C PHE A 64 -8.52 -21.54 6.52
N ASP A 65 -8.88 -21.89 5.28
CA ASP A 65 -8.37 -23.07 4.59
C ASP A 65 -7.23 -22.65 3.68
N LYS A 66 -6.01 -23.08 4.02
CA LYS A 66 -4.78 -22.67 3.31
C LYS A 66 -4.72 -23.05 1.84
N ASP A 67 -5.54 -24.02 1.41
CA ASP A 67 -5.53 -24.55 0.06
C ASP A 67 -6.63 -23.90 -0.81
N THR A 68 -7.60 -23.22 -0.21
CA THR A 68 -8.76 -22.66 -0.92
C THR A 68 -9.09 -21.21 -0.60
N ASP A 69 -8.56 -20.66 0.49
CA ASP A 69 -8.73 -19.26 0.90
C ASP A 69 -7.42 -18.46 0.72
N VAL A 70 -7.58 -17.14 0.57
CA VAL A 70 -6.48 -16.17 0.57
C VAL A 70 -6.80 -15.01 1.52
N LEU A 71 -5.79 -14.53 2.25
CA LEU A 71 -5.84 -13.30 3.03
C LEU A 71 -5.50 -12.08 2.15
N LEU A 72 -6.48 -11.22 1.89
CA LEU A 72 -6.31 -9.97 1.16
C LEU A 72 -6.36 -8.75 2.09
N PHE A 73 -5.56 -7.74 1.77
CA PHE A 73 -5.54 -6.43 2.44
C PHE A 73 -6.12 -5.35 1.52
N PHE A 74 -6.80 -4.36 2.12
CA PHE A 74 -7.49 -3.33 1.36
C PHE A 74 -7.03 -1.93 1.71
N LYS A 75 -6.92 -1.10 0.68
CA LYS A 75 -6.59 0.32 0.77
C LYS A 75 -7.61 1.13 -0.01
N LEU A 76 -8.26 2.10 0.61
CA LEU A 76 -9.09 3.09 -0.08
C LEU A 76 -8.21 4.28 -0.47
N TYR A 77 -8.16 4.61 -1.75
CA TYR A 77 -7.58 5.86 -2.22
C TYR A 77 -8.65 6.96 -2.30
N ASP A 78 -8.33 8.12 -1.71
CA ASP A 78 -9.11 9.35 -1.79
C ASP A 78 -8.37 10.37 -2.68
N PRO A 79 -8.78 10.52 -3.96
CA PRO A 79 -8.17 11.48 -4.89
C PRO A 79 -8.28 12.93 -4.43
N LYS A 80 -9.36 13.30 -3.71
CA LYS A 80 -9.61 14.67 -3.26
C LYS A 80 -8.57 15.12 -2.24
N ASN A 81 -8.20 14.23 -1.33
CA ASN A 81 -7.23 14.53 -0.28
C ASN A 81 -5.84 13.97 -0.56
N LYS A 82 -5.64 13.23 -1.66
CA LYS A 82 -4.40 12.53 -2.01
C LYS A 82 -3.93 11.63 -0.86
N LYS A 83 -4.83 10.80 -0.34
CA LYS A 83 -4.58 9.94 0.83
C LYS A 83 -4.98 8.50 0.59
N ILE A 84 -4.25 7.61 1.26
CA ILE A 84 -4.57 6.19 1.37
C ILE A 84 -5.12 5.94 2.77
N HIS A 85 -6.28 5.29 2.84
CA HIS A 85 -6.92 4.84 4.05
C HIS A 85 -6.85 3.31 4.13
N TYR A 86 -6.38 2.78 5.25
CA TYR A 86 -6.42 1.34 5.48
C TYR A 86 -7.88 0.90 5.65
N ALA A 87 -8.29 -0.11 4.87
CA ALA A 87 -9.66 -0.64 4.88
C ALA A 87 -9.73 -2.06 5.46
N GLY A 88 -8.74 -2.48 6.24
CA GLY A 88 -8.71 -3.79 6.87
C GLY A 88 -8.23 -4.91 5.94
N HIS A 89 -8.50 -6.14 6.36
CA HIS A 89 -8.23 -7.37 5.61
C HIS A 89 -9.47 -8.27 5.59
N HIS A 90 -9.48 -9.27 4.70
CA HIS A 90 -10.56 -10.25 4.59
C HIS A 90 -10.03 -11.57 4.00
N TYR A 91 -10.63 -12.69 4.41
CA TYR A 91 -10.42 -13.97 3.74
C TYR A 91 -11.41 -14.10 2.59
N MET A 92 -10.92 -14.56 1.45
CA MET A 92 -11.73 -14.83 0.28
C MET A 92 -11.35 -16.20 -0.29
N PRO A 93 -12.32 -16.99 -0.77
CA PRO A 93 -11.99 -18.15 -1.59
C PRO A 93 -11.23 -17.71 -2.84
N VAL A 94 -10.14 -18.39 -3.19
CA VAL A 94 -9.34 -18.05 -4.38
C VAL A 94 -10.15 -18.16 -5.68
N THR A 95 -11.21 -18.96 -5.66
CA THR A 95 -12.16 -19.17 -6.77
C THR A 95 -13.28 -18.13 -6.84
N ALA A 96 -13.42 -17.26 -5.84
CA ALA A 96 -14.42 -16.20 -5.81
C ALA A 96 -14.14 -15.16 -6.91
N LYS A 97 -15.19 -14.61 -7.51
CA LYS A 97 -15.03 -13.60 -8.56
C LYS A 97 -14.64 -12.25 -7.96
N VAL A 98 -13.82 -11.48 -8.68
CA VAL A 98 -13.36 -10.15 -8.21
C VAL A 98 -14.53 -9.22 -7.84
N GLN A 99 -15.63 -9.23 -8.62
CA GLN A 99 -16.82 -8.42 -8.33
C GLN A 99 -17.47 -8.68 -6.97
N GLU A 100 -17.23 -9.84 -6.36
CA GLU A 100 -17.75 -10.17 -5.03
C GLU A 100 -17.07 -9.36 -3.92
N LEU A 101 -15.92 -8.73 -4.21
CA LEU A 101 -15.28 -7.76 -3.30
C LEU A 101 -16.07 -6.45 -3.21
N ILE A 102 -16.83 -6.05 -4.24
CA ILE A 102 -17.44 -4.72 -4.32
C ILE A 102 -18.33 -4.39 -3.11
N PRO A 103 -19.28 -5.27 -2.69
CA PRO A 103 -20.10 -4.97 -1.51
C PRO A 103 -19.27 -4.83 -0.23
N ILE A 104 -18.23 -5.67 -0.08
CA ILE A 104 -17.34 -5.68 1.08
C ILE A 104 -16.55 -4.36 1.16
N LEU A 105 -16.03 -3.91 0.02
CA LEU A 105 -15.25 -2.67 -0.06
C LEU A 105 -16.13 -1.44 0.13
N ASN A 106 -17.34 -1.43 -0.43
CA ASN A 106 -18.32 -0.36 -0.21
C ASN A 106 -18.72 -0.24 1.27
N GLU A 107 -19.01 -1.36 1.94
CA GLU A 107 -19.31 -1.36 3.38
C GLU A 107 -18.14 -0.78 4.19
N ARG A 108 -16.91 -1.24 3.93
CA ARG A 108 -15.70 -0.78 4.63
C ARG A 108 -15.39 0.70 4.42
N ALA A 109 -15.72 1.21 3.24
CA ALA A 109 -15.56 2.63 2.92
C ALA A 109 -16.75 3.50 3.36
N GLY A 110 -17.82 2.90 3.89
CA GLY A 110 -19.06 3.62 4.24
C GLY A 110 -19.79 4.17 3.01
N PHE A 111 -19.63 3.54 1.85
CA PHE A 111 -20.28 3.91 0.61
C PHE A 111 -21.62 3.16 0.43
N PRO A 112 -22.55 3.70 -0.39
CA PRO A 112 -23.70 2.93 -0.86
C PRO A 112 -23.27 1.60 -1.50
N PRO A 113 -23.99 0.49 -1.28
CA PRO A 113 -23.59 -0.85 -1.76
C PRO A 113 -23.36 -0.97 -3.27
N ASP A 114 -24.03 -0.14 -4.05
CA ASP A 114 -24.03 -0.08 -5.52
C ASP A 114 -23.05 0.96 -6.08
N THR A 115 -22.20 1.56 -5.23
CA THR A 115 -21.18 2.50 -5.69
C THR A 115 -20.20 1.78 -6.62
N GLU A 116 -20.04 2.30 -7.83
CA GLU A 116 -19.04 1.81 -8.79
C GLU A 116 -17.63 2.08 -8.26
N LEU A 117 -16.79 1.05 -8.25
CA LEU A 117 -15.40 1.13 -7.76
C LEU A 117 -14.42 0.73 -8.86
N ALA A 118 -13.30 1.46 -8.90
CA ALA A 118 -12.11 1.06 -9.63
C ALA A 118 -11.22 0.26 -8.66
N LEU A 119 -10.81 -0.95 -9.05
CA LEU A 119 -9.91 -1.80 -8.26
C LEU A 119 -8.55 -1.87 -8.93
N TYR A 120 -7.51 -1.92 -8.11
CA TYR A 120 -6.13 -2.00 -8.52
C TYR A 120 -5.38 -2.99 -7.63
N GLU A 121 -4.45 -3.72 -8.21
CA GLU A 121 -3.48 -4.50 -7.46
C GLU A 121 -2.24 -3.66 -7.17
N GLU A 122 -1.86 -3.54 -5.89
CA GLU A 122 -0.55 -3.00 -5.52
C GLU A 122 0.48 -4.13 -5.49
N ILE A 123 1.19 -4.31 -6.60
CA ILE A 123 2.18 -5.37 -6.77
C ILE A 123 3.47 -5.01 -6.02
N LYS A 124 4.02 -3.82 -6.26
CA LYS A 124 5.24 -3.29 -5.61
C LYS A 124 5.33 -1.76 -5.79
N PRO A 125 6.30 -1.06 -5.18
CA PRO A 125 6.47 0.38 -5.39
C PRO A 125 6.54 0.74 -6.88
N ASN A 126 5.77 1.74 -7.30
CA ASN A 126 5.64 2.19 -8.70
C ASN A 126 5.04 1.17 -9.69
N MET A 127 4.47 0.06 -9.21
CA MET A 127 3.79 -0.93 -10.03
C MET A 127 2.43 -1.24 -9.42
N VAL A 128 1.41 -0.54 -9.94
CA VAL A 128 0.01 -0.63 -9.50
C VAL A 128 -0.84 -0.79 -10.76
N GLU A 129 -1.55 -1.90 -10.86
CA GLU A 129 -2.24 -2.32 -12.09
C GLU A 129 -3.75 -2.32 -11.89
N LYS A 130 -4.50 -1.80 -12.87
CA LYS A 130 -5.97 -1.77 -12.80
C LYS A 130 -6.49 -3.18 -13.05
N ILE A 131 -7.42 -3.62 -12.21
CA ILE A 131 -8.09 -4.89 -12.39
C ILE A 131 -9.27 -4.67 -13.34
N GLU A 132 -9.14 -5.12 -14.58
CA GLU A 132 -10.16 -4.93 -15.63
C GLU A 132 -11.23 -6.04 -15.62
N ASN A 133 -10.84 -7.29 -15.32
CA ASN A 133 -11.75 -8.42 -15.38
C ASN A 133 -12.42 -8.71 -14.04
N MET A 134 -13.60 -8.15 -13.85
CA MET A 134 -14.37 -8.30 -12.61
C MET A 134 -15.10 -9.65 -12.48
N THR A 135 -15.24 -10.40 -13.58
CA THR A 135 -16.11 -11.58 -13.66
C THR A 135 -15.40 -12.93 -13.51
N GLU A 136 -14.07 -12.92 -13.59
CA GLU A 136 -13.23 -14.11 -13.38
C GLU A 136 -12.81 -14.25 -11.90
N PRO A 137 -12.40 -15.47 -11.50
CA PRO A 137 -11.86 -15.74 -10.17
C PRO A 137 -10.60 -14.94 -9.82
N LEU A 138 -10.41 -14.64 -8.53
CA LEU A 138 -9.22 -13.94 -8.01
C LEU A 138 -7.91 -14.57 -8.49
N GLU A 139 -7.78 -15.89 -8.38
CA GLU A 139 -6.57 -16.65 -8.78
C GLU A 139 -6.21 -16.54 -10.27
N LYS A 140 -7.18 -16.17 -11.12
CA LYS A 140 -6.94 -15.98 -12.56
C LYS A 140 -6.61 -14.53 -12.92
N VAL A 141 -7.06 -13.59 -12.09
CA VAL A 141 -6.97 -12.16 -12.37
C VAL A 141 -5.74 -11.54 -11.72
N LEU A 142 -5.39 -11.99 -10.51
CA LEU A 142 -4.20 -11.56 -9.78
C LEU A 142 -3.05 -12.53 -10.07
N GLU A 143 -1.99 -12.03 -10.71
CA GLU A 143 -0.83 -12.86 -11.04
C GLU A 143 -0.10 -13.28 -9.76
N GLU A 144 0.17 -14.57 -9.60
CA GLU A 144 0.83 -15.12 -8.40
C GLU A 144 0.10 -14.74 -7.09
N LEU A 145 -1.23 -14.87 -7.07
CA LEU A 145 -2.06 -14.62 -5.89
C LEU A 145 -1.49 -15.30 -4.63
N MET A 146 -1.24 -14.50 -3.60
CA MET A 146 -0.67 -14.93 -2.33
C MET A 146 -1.33 -14.22 -1.14
N ASP A 147 -1.25 -14.85 0.03
CA ASP A 147 -1.58 -14.18 1.29
C ASP A 147 -0.78 -12.88 1.43
N GLY A 148 -1.47 -11.84 1.90
CA GLY A 148 -0.87 -10.52 2.06
C GLY A 148 -0.94 -9.66 0.80
N ASP A 149 -1.59 -10.10 -0.28
CA ASP A 149 -1.84 -9.27 -1.45
C ASP A 149 -2.75 -8.07 -1.12
N ILE A 150 -2.50 -6.97 -1.83
CA ILE A 150 -3.12 -5.67 -1.52
C ILE A 150 -3.96 -5.23 -2.72
N ILE A 151 -5.26 -5.07 -2.49
CA ILE A 151 -6.16 -4.42 -3.43
C ILE A 151 -6.37 -2.98 -2.97
N VAL A 152 -6.04 -2.04 -3.85
CA VAL A 152 -6.33 -0.63 -3.69
C VAL A 152 -7.60 -0.33 -4.48
N PHE A 153 -8.54 0.39 -3.87
CA PHE A 153 -9.79 0.75 -4.53
C PHE A 153 -10.09 2.23 -4.35
N GLN A 154 -10.89 2.77 -5.27
CA GLN A 154 -11.41 4.13 -5.22
C GLN A 154 -12.77 4.15 -5.90
N LYS A 155 -13.55 5.21 -5.70
CA LYS A 155 -14.76 5.43 -6.51
C LYS A 155 -14.37 5.55 -7.98
N GLU A 156 -15.10 4.88 -8.85
CA GLU A 156 -14.97 5.08 -10.30
C GLU A 156 -15.67 6.42 -10.63
N GLU A 157 -14.89 7.48 -10.82
CA GLU A 157 -15.40 8.78 -11.23
C GLU A 157 -15.22 8.99 -12.73
N ARG A 158 -16.25 9.54 -13.38
CA ARG A 158 -16.21 9.83 -14.82
C ARG A 158 -15.39 11.08 -15.15
N ASP A 159 -15.29 12.01 -14.20
CA ASP A 159 -14.54 13.27 -14.33
C ASP A 159 -13.23 13.23 -13.51
N ASN A 160 -12.31 12.38 -13.94
CA ASN A 160 -10.99 12.24 -13.32
C ASN A 160 -10.10 13.51 -13.42
N GLU A 161 -10.41 14.45 -14.32
CA GLU A 161 -9.57 15.63 -14.60
C GLU A 161 -9.60 16.69 -13.48
N ILE A 162 -10.50 16.57 -12.50
CA ILE A 162 -10.64 17.55 -11.42
C ILE A 162 -9.51 17.41 -10.38
N TYR A 163 -8.91 16.23 -10.27
CA TYR A 163 -7.89 15.94 -9.27
C TYR A 163 -6.48 15.96 -9.86
N GLU A 164 -5.51 16.44 -9.09
CA GLU A 164 -4.09 16.42 -9.47
C GLU A 164 -3.54 14.99 -9.63
N LEU A 165 -4.00 14.07 -8.76
CA LEU A 165 -3.66 12.64 -8.78
C LEU A 165 -4.98 11.84 -8.86
N PRO A 166 -5.56 11.66 -10.06
CA PRO A 166 -6.90 11.10 -10.19
C PRO A 166 -7.01 9.64 -9.74
N THR A 167 -5.94 8.87 -9.93
CA THR A 167 -5.93 7.44 -9.60
C THR A 167 -4.92 7.10 -8.52
N CYS A 168 -5.13 5.99 -7.81
CA CYS A 168 -4.16 5.48 -6.85
C CYS A 168 -2.84 5.13 -7.53
N ARG A 169 -2.87 4.72 -8.82
CA ARG A 169 -1.66 4.52 -9.63
C ARG A 169 -0.87 5.82 -9.77
N ASP A 170 -1.54 6.95 -10.01
CA ASP A 170 -0.88 8.26 -10.08
C ASP A 170 -0.30 8.65 -8.73
N TYR A 171 -1.04 8.38 -7.63
CA TYR A 171 -0.56 8.59 -6.27
C TYR A 171 0.70 7.79 -5.94
N PHE A 172 0.71 6.48 -6.18
CA PHE A 172 1.88 5.65 -5.88
C PHE A 172 3.07 5.99 -6.78
N LYS A 173 2.82 6.40 -8.02
CA LYS A 173 3.86 6.91 -8.92
C LYS A 173 4.44 8.23 -8.41
N ASP A 174 3.61 9.16 -8.00
CA ASP A 174 4.05 10.42 -7.40
C ASP A 174 4.89 10.17 -6.15
N LEU A 175 4.35 9.38 -5.21
CA LEU A 175 5.02 8.99 -3.97
C LEU A 175 6.38 8.33 -4.22
N PHE A 176 6.50 7.47 -5.22
CA PHE A 176 7.75 6.78 -5.55
C PHE A 176 8.86 7.75 -6.00
N TYR A 177 8.50 8.80 -6.74
CA TYR A 177 9.47 9.79 -7.21
C TYR A 177 9.63 10.98 -6.27
N ARG A 178 8.88 11.03 -5.18
CA ARG A 178 8.88 12.14 -4.23
C ARG A 178 10.17 12.12 -3.41
N VAL A 179 10.79 13.28 -3.27
CA VAL A 179 12.05 13.44 -2.53
C VAL A 179 12.04 14.75 -1.75
N GLU A 180 12.49 14.70 -0.50
CA GLU A 180 12.75 15.90 0.28
C GLU A 180 14.20 16.34 0.04
N VAL A 181 14.38 17.59 -0.40
CA VAL A 181 15.70 18.17 -0.68
C VAL A 181 15.91 19.39 0.21
N THR A 182 17.02 19.39 0.93
CA THR A 182 17.48 20.55 1.72
C THR A 182 18.43 21.39 0.87
N PHE A 183 18.07 22.66 0.68
CA PHE A 183 18.88 23.64 -0.03
C PHE A 183 19.56 24.57 0.97
N CYS A 184 20.89 24.65 0.89
CA CYS A 184 21.72 25.54 1.70
C CYS A 184 22.40 26.59 0.80
N ASP A 185 22.44 27.84 1.24
CA ASP A 185 23.19 28.90 0.60
C ASP A 185 24.69 28.69 0.85
N LYS A 186 25.42 28.42 -0.23
CA LYS A 186 26.87 28.19 -0.21
C LYS A 186 27.67 29.37 0.35
N THR A 187 27.14 30.59 0.27
CA THR A 187 27.81 31.81 0.73
C THR A 187 27.69 32.03 2.24
N ILE A 188 26.77 31.31 2.90
CA ILE A 188 26.50 31.43 4.33
C ILE A 188 27.12 30.22 5.06
N PRO A 189 28.17 30.43 5.86
CA PRO A 189 28.76 29.35 6.65
C PRO A 189 27.75 28.75 7.63
N ASN A 190 27.65 27.41 7.66
CA ASN A 190 26.72 26.66 8.52
C ASN A 190 25.24 27.01 8.30
N ASP A 191 24.85 27.39 7.08
CA ASP A 191 23.44 27.62 6.76
C ASP A 191 22.61 26.34 7.01
N PRO A 192 21.60 26.37 7.90
CA PRO A 192 20.68 25.25 8.06
C PRO A 192 19.85 24.99 6.79
N GLY A 193 19.73 25.99 5.91
CA GLY A 193 18.99 25.89 4.67
C GLY A 193 17.48 25.77 4.89
N PHE A 194 16.80 25.30 3.85
CA PHE A 194 15.39 24.93 3.91
C PHE A 194 15.12 23.64 3.16
N THR A 195 14.18 22.85 3.67
CA THR A 195 13.74 21.61 3.03
C THR A 195 12.46 21.84 2.25
N MET A 196 12.37 21.26 1.06
CA MET A 196 11.13 21.19 0.31
C MET A 196 10.98 19.85 -0.40
N GLU A 197 9.73 19.46 -0.62
CA GLU A 197 9.37 18.27 -1.37
C GLU A 197 9.43 18.57 -2.88
N LEU A 198 10.12 17.71 -3.63
CA LEU A 198 10.30 17.76 -5.07
C LEU A 198 10.06 16.38 -5.68
N SER A 199 10.17 16.26 -7.01
CA SER A 199 10.12 14.99 -7.71
C SER A 199 11.46 14.68 -8.40
N LEU A 200 11.93 13.45 -8.28
CA LEU A 200 13.07 12.91 -9.02
C LEU A 200 12.87 12.93 -10.55
N ARG A 201 11.64 13.18 -11.02
CA ARG A 201 11.32 13.36 -12.45
C ARG A 201 11.51 14.80 -12.93
N MET A 202 11.76 15.76 -12.03
CA MET A 202 11.90 17.16 -12.41
C MET A 202 13.14 17.38 -13.27
N THR A 203 12.99 18.22 -14.29
CA THR A 203 14.12 18.79 -15.02
C THR A 203 14.80 19.87 -14.20
N TYR A 204 16.00 20.29 -14.61
CA TYR A 204 16.69 21.43 -13.99
C TYR A 204 15.84 22.71 -13.99
N ASP A 205 15.14 23.00 -15.09
CA ASP A 205 14.29 24.19 -15.22
C ASP A 205 13.11 24.16 -14.23
N GLN A 206 12.47 22.99 -14.07
CA GLN A 206 11.38 22.81 -13.10
C GLN A 206 11.88 22.94 -11.66
N LEU A 207 13.02 22.34 -11.34
CA LEU A 207 13.66 22.48 -10.03
C LEU A 207 14.02 23.94 -9.73
N ALA A 208 14.66 24.64 -10.68
CA ALA A 208 15.03 26.03 -10.52
C ALA A 208 13.81 26.93 -10.29
N LYS A 209 12.73 26.74 -11.05
CA LYS A 209 11.46 27.47 -10.88
C LYS A 209 10.81 27.21 -9.51
N ALA A 210 10.77 25.96 -9.07
CA ALA A 210 10.19 25.60 -7.77
C ALA A 210 10.98 26.22 -6.60
N VAL A 211 12.31 26.15 -6.65
CA VAL A 211 13.19 26.76 -5.65
C VAL A 211 13.08 28.29 -5.67
N ALA A 212 13.08 28.89 -6.87
CA ALA A 212 12.96 30.34 -7.05
C ALA A 212 11.63 30.89 -6.49
N GLN A 213 10.53 30.17 -6.72
CA GLN A 213 9.24 30.49 -6.12
C GLN A 213 9.29 30.43 -4.59
N ARG A 214 9.97 29.43 -4.02
CA ARG A 214 10.09 29.24 -2.56
C ARG A 214 10.88 30.37 -1.88
N VAL A 215 11.92 30.88 -2.54
CA VAL A 215 12.78 31.96 -2.00
C VAL A 215 12.40 33.36 -2.48
N GLY A 216 11.41 33.48 -3.38
CA GLY A 216 10.90 34.76 -3.86
C GLY A 216 11.84 35.49 -4.83
N THR A 217 12.52 34.77 -5.73
CA THR A 217 13.46 35.35 -6.71
C THR A 217 13.20 34.83 -8.14
N ASP A 218 13.97 35.33 -9.11
CA ASP A 218 13.97 34.82 -10.48
C ASP A 218 14.87 33.56 -10.58
N PRO A 219 14.41 32.45 -11.21
CA PRO A 219 15.21 31.24 -11.37
C PRO A 219 16.56 31.45 -12.09
N TYR A 220 16.69 32.46 -12.94
CA TYR A 220 17.95 32.79 -13.61
C TYR A 220 18.99 33.45 -12.69
N LEU A 221 18.60 33.84 -11.47
CA LEU A 221 19.50 34.36 -10.44
C LEU A 221 19.98 33.26 -9.47
N LEU A 222 19.56 32.00 -9.66
CA LEU A 222 19.98 30.86 -8.86
C LEU A 222 21.05 30.03 -9.58
N GLN A 223 22.16 29.79 -8.89
CA GLN A 223 23.20 28.85 -9.32
C GLN A 223 23.25 27.65 -8.39
N PHE A 224 22.89 26.48 -8.91
CA PHE A 224 22.97 25.22 -8.19
C PHE A 224 24.34 24.55 -8.34
N PHE A 225 24.69 23.70 -7.38
CA PHE A 225 25.93 22.92 -7.36
C PHE A 225 25.61 21.45 -7.14
N ARG A 226 26.42 20.55 -7.71
CA ARG A 226 26.33 19.11 -7.42
C ARG A 226 26.97 18.82 -6.06
N CYS A 227 26.41 17.87 -5.32
CA CYS A 227 27.10 17.28 -4.17
C CYS A 227 28.39 16.59 -4.64
N GLN A 228 29.46 16.72 -3.86
CA GLN A 228 30.75 16.03 -4.07
C GLN A 228 30.81 14.75 -3.26
#